data_AF-A0A9D9JKU9-F1
#
_entry.id   AF-A0A9D9JKU9-F1
#
_cell.length_a   1.000
_cell.length_b   1.000
_cell.length_c   1.000
_cell.angle_alpha   90.00
_cell.angle_beta   90.00
_cell.angle_gamma   90.00
#
_symmetry.space_group_name_H-M   'P 1'
#
loop_
_entity.id
_entity.type
_entity.pdbx_description
1 polymer ?
#
loop_
_entity_poly.entity_id
_entity_poly.type
_entity_poly.pdbx_seq_one_letter_code
_entity_poly.pdbx_strand_id
1 'polypeptide(L)'
;MNPVVDREIAAVSANSSDPRDAGSARVSKEDERHILEVSSVESTTVSTQPLDDIRDEVRRVLEAAEARGVTLRVLGGVAVFLHSPSASHRALQRVYRDADFVGLSAEKRAIEALFADLGYQADREFNTLHGHQRLFFWDPLHERQIDVFLDQLRMCHTLDFRGRLERDRWTLPLADLLLTKLQIWEANEKDLIDIVALLHDHPLGYGDEETIDIRRIVDVLSTDWGWYRTAKENVDRVRTLILERELADEFVSLRRLEELWRAVEEAPKSRAWKLRAMIGERKRWYELPEEVRRD
;
A
#
# COMPACT_ATOMS: atom_id res chain seq x y z
N MET A 1 -9.41 -15.77 -63.85
CA MET A 1 -10.83 -15.36 -63.77
C MET A 1 -10.86 -14.00 -63.10
N ASN A 2 -10.97 -12.97 -63.93
CA ASN A 2 -11.17 -11.56 -63.57
C ASN A 2 -12.68 -11.35 -63.24
N PRO A 3 -13.13 -10.19 -62.73
CA PRO A 3 -12.49 -9.26 -61.77
C PRO A 3 -13.51 -8.42 -60.91
N VAL A 4 -12.98 -7.52 -60.06
CA VAL A 4 -13.34 -6.06 -59.89
C VAL A 4 -14.80 -5.75 -59.49
N VAL A 5 -15.10 -4.86 -58.53
CA VAL A 5 -14.98 -3.40 -58.68
C VAL A 5 -14.75 -2.63 -57.37
N ASP A 6 -13.73 -1.78 -57.41
CA ASP A 6 -13.59 -0.52 -56.67
C ASP A 6 -14.78 0.42 -56.86
N ARG A 7 -14.98 1.39 -55.95
CA ARG A 7 -15.16 2.78 -56.40
C ARG A 7 -14.83 3.83 -55.35
N GLU A 8 -13.89 4.65 -55.79
CA GLU A 8 -13.36 5.92 -55.35
C GLU A 8 -14.33 7.13 -55.42
N ILE A 9 -14.08 8.11 -54.52
CA ILE A 9 -13.83 9.55 -54.75
C ILE A 9 -14.98 10.56 -55.04
N ALA A 10 -14.79 11.73 -54.40
CA ALA A 10 -15.17 13.13 -54.76
C ALA A 10 -16.58 13.62 -54.38
N ALA A 11 -16.80 14.89 -53.99
CA ALA A 11 -15.93 16.06 -53.87
C ALA A 11 -16.60 17.17 -53.03
N VAL A 12 -15.75 18.09 -52.59
CA VAL A 12 -15.97 19.46 -52.11
C VAL A 12 -16.92 20.27 -53.00
N SER A 13 -17.78 21.10 -52.40
CA SER A 13 -18.04 22.44 -52.95
C SER A 13 -18.47 23.42 -51.85
N ALA A 14 -17.76 24.54 -51.77
CA ALA A 14 -18.06 25.69 -50.94
C ALA A 14 -19.23 26.50 -51.51
N ASN A 15 -19.94 27.24 -50.65
CA ASN A 15 -20.40 28.58 -51.01
C ASN A 15 -20.61 29.46 -49.77
N SER A 16 -20.07 30.67 -49.85
CA SER A 16 -20.11 31.75 -48.85
C SER A 16 -21.29 32.71 -49.06
N SER A 17 -21.46 33.63 -48.09
CA SER A 17 -22.18 34.94 -48.11
C SER A 17 -23.71 34.89 -47.96
N ASP A 18 -24.43 35.68 -47.16
CA ASP A 18 -24.17 36.78 -46.19
C ASP A 18 -25.52 37.04 -45.42
N PRO A 19 -25.72 38.03 -44.51
CA PRO A 19 -26.33 37.80 -43.20
C PRO A 19 -27.50 38.76 -42.91
N ARG A 20 -28.75 38.31 -42.93
CA ARG A 20 -29.87 39.15 -42.50
C ARG A 20 -30.96 38.28 -41.89
N ASP A 21 -30.95 38.12 -40.57
CA ASP A 21 -32.15 38.42 -39.79
C ASP A 21 -31.85 38.58 -38.31
N ALA A 22 -32.17 39.75 -37.78
CA ALA A 22 -32.11 40.08 -36.37
C ALA A 22 -33.45 39.74 -35.73
N GLY A 23 -33.52 38.60 -35.05
CA GLY A 23 -34.67 38.18 -34.25
C GLY A 23 -34.35 38.22 -32.76
N SER A 24 -34.80 39.27 -32.08
CA SER A 24 -34.77 39.40 -30.62
C SER A 24 -35.58 38.28 -29.95
N ALA A 25 -34.90 37.37 -29.24
CA ALA A 25 -35.53 36.46 -28.29
C ALA A 25 -35.21 36.94 -26.87
N ARG A 26 -36.20 37.56 -26.22
CA ARG A 26 -36.18 37.88 -24.79
C ARG A 26 -36.21 36.57 -24.00
N VAL A 27 -35.17 36.31 -23.24
CA VAL A 27 -35.16 35.27 -22.20
C VAL A 27 -36.08 35.73 -21.08
N SER A 28 -37.09 34.93 -20.76
CA SER A 28 -38.04 35.13 -19.68
C SER A 28 -37.36 34.97 -18.31
N LYS A 29 -37.68 35.86 -17.36
CA LYS A 29 -37.22 35.88 -15.96
C LYS A 29 -37.64 34.65 -15.11
N GLU A 30 -38.14 33.59 -15.73
CA GLU A 30 -38.49 32.32 -15.08
C GLU A 30 -37.41 31.25 -15.26
N ASP A 31 -36.53 31.36 -16.26
CA ASP A 31 -35.45 30.39 -16.49
C ASP A 31 -34.19 30.64 -15.65
N GLU A 32 -34.05 31.82 -15.04
CA GLU A 32 -32.96 32.14 -14.10
C GLU A 32 -33.17 31.58 -12.68
N ARG A 33 -34.36 31.05 -12.37
CA ARG A 33 -34.68 30.49 -11.05
C ARG A 33 -34.48 28.98 -10.93
N HIS A 34 -34.06 28.31 -12.00
CA HIS A 34 -33.78 26.87 -11.98
C HIS A 34 -32.29 26.50 -12.14
N ILE A 35 -31.38 27.48 -12.14
CA ILE A 35 -29.92 27.27 -12.29
C ILE A 35 -29.16 27.61 -10.98
N LEU A 36 -29.86 27.83 -9.87
CA LEU A 36 -29.25 28.14 -8.56
C LEU A 36 -29.48 27.05 -7.50
N GLU A 37 -29.64 25.79 -7.91
CA GLU A 37 -29.92 24.71 -6.96
C GLU A 37 -29.27 23.38 -7.36
N VAL A 38 -27.99 23.38 -7.77
CA VAL A 38 -27.09 22.23 -7.56
C VAL A 38 -25.65 22.77 -7.53
N SER A 39 -25.16 23.12 -6.35
CA SER A 39 -23.72 23.22 -6.07
C SER A 39 -23.51 23.37 -4.55
N SER A 40 -24.18 22.54 -3.75
CA SER A 40 -23.68 22.23 -2.42
C SER A 40 -22.66 21.12 -2.59
N VAL A 41 -21.39 21.50 -2.74
CA VAL A 41 -20.30 20.59 -2.35
C VAL A 41 -20.55 20.32 -0.87
N GLU A 42 -21.09 19.14 -0.55
CA GLU A 42 -21.11 18.66 0.82
C GLU A 42 -19.64 18.66 1.26
N SER A 43 -19.30 19.63 2.11
CA SER A 43 -18.09 19.55 2.91
C SER A 43 -18.27 18.33 3.77
N THR A 44 -17.74 17.18 3.34
CA THR A 44 -17.66 15.96 4.12
C THR A 44 -16.91 16.33 5.39
N THR A 45 -17.66 16.61 6.45
CA THR A 45 -17.07 16.85 7.77
C THR A 45 -16.44 15.54 8.17
N VAL A 46 -15.11 15.43 8.01
CA VAL A 46 -14.34 14.30 8.50
C VAL A 46 -14.67 14.17 9.98
N SER A 47 -15.22 13.02 10.39
CA SER A 47 -15.50 12.75 11.80
C SER A 47 -14.26 13.09 12.63
N THR A 48 -14.42 13.70 13.79
CA THR A 48 -13.31 14.00 14.70
C THR A 48 -13.04 12.88 15.70
N GLN A 49 -13.76 11.76 15.57
CA GLN A 49 -13.59 10.57 16.41
C GLN A 49 -13.24 9.36 15.53
N PRO A 50 -12.41 8.43 16.03
CA PRO A 50 -12.16 7.15 15.36
C PRO A 50 -13.45 6.38 15.06
N LEU A 51 -13.46 5.59 13.98
CA LEU A 51 -14.55 4.71 13.58
C LEU A 51 -14.33 3.28 14.10
N ASP A 52 -15.39 2.52 14.39
CA ASP A 52 -15.26 1.17 14.95
C ASP A 52 -14.51 0.19 14.04
N ASP A 53 -14.90 0.07 12.76
CA ASP A 53 -14.19 -0.78 11.80
C ASP A 53 -12.82 -0.18 11.46
N ILE A 54 -11.75 -0.90 11.80
CA ILE A 54 -10.37 -0.43 11.60
C ILE A 54 -10.03 -0.17 10.12
N ARG A 55 -10.71 -0.84 9.18
CA ARG A 55 -10.46 -0.65 7.74
C ARG A 55 -11.06 0.67 7.28
N ASP A 56 -12.25 0.99 7.75
CA ASP A 56 -12.89 2.28 7.48
C ASP A 56 -12.17 3.41 8.20
N GLU A 57 -11.69 3.16 9.42
CA GLU A 57 -10.87 4.12 10.15
C GLU A 57 -9.56 4.44 9.42
N VAL A 58 -8.83 3.43 8.93
CA VAL A 58 -7.62 3.64 8.15
C VAL A 58 -7.90 4.51 6.92
N ARG A 59 -9.00 4.28 6.20
CA ARG A 59 -9.38 5.13 5.06
C ARG A 59 -9.63 6.58 5.50
N ARG A 60 -10.39 6.78 6.60
CA ARG A 60 -10.64 8.11 7.17
C ARG A 60 -9.35 8.85 7.51
N VAL A 61 -8.39 8.16 8.15
CA VAL A 61 -7.09 8.73 8.51
C VAL A 61 -6.29 9.13 7.26
N LEU A 62 -6.25 8.26 6.24
CA LEU A 62 -5.53 8.54 4.99
C LEU A 62 -6.14 9.69 4.20
N GLU A 63 -7.47 9.76 4.11
CA GLU A 63 -8.18 10.87 3.48
C GLU A 63 -7.92 12.19 4.22
N ALA A 64 -7.92 12.18 5.55
CA ALA A 64 -7.59 13.35 6.35
C ALA A 64 -6.13 13.79 6.18
N ALA A 65 -5.19 12.84 6.06
CA ALA A 65 -3.79 13.11 5.77
C ALA A 65 -3.63 13.76 4.39
N GLU A 66 -4.26 13.18 3.36
CA GLU A 66 -4.26 13.69 1.98
C GLU A 66 -4.82 15.11 1.91
N ALA A 67 -5.96 15.37 2.56
CA ALA A 67 -6.58 16.70 2.61
C ALA A 67 -5.70 17.77 3.27
N ARG A 68 -4.78 17.37 4.16
CA ARG A 68 -3.84 18.26 4.86
C ARG A 68 -2.45 18.30 4.22
N GLY A 69 -2.23 17.56 3.13
CA GLY A 69 -0.92 17.43 2.49
C GLY A 69 0.12 16.76 3.38
N VAL A 70 -0.30 15.84 4.27
CA VAL A 70 0.60 15.03 5.11
C VAL A 70 0.87 13.70 4.41
N THR A 71 2.14 13.36 4.24
CA THR A 71 2.57 12.09 3.64
C THR A 71 2.41 10.97 4.66
N LEU A 72 1.37 10.17 4.48
CA LEU A 72 1.07 9.01 5.32
C LEU A 72 0.62 7.84 4.44
N ARG A 73 1.15 6.64 4.70
CA ARG A 73 0.78 5.40 4.02
C ARG A 73 0.50 4.31 5.03
N VAL A 74 -0.52 3.50 4.81
CA VAL A 74 -0.77 2.32 5.64
C VAL A 74 0.11 1.16 5.19
N LEU A 75 0.56 0.34 6.14
CA LEU A 75 1.24 -0.94 5.90
C LEU A 75 0.57 -2.06 6.71
N GLY A 76 1.16 -3.25 6.70
CA GLY A 76 0.63 -4.39 7.45
C GLY A 76 -0.65 -4.95 6.83
N GLY A 77 -1.49 -5.58 7.66
CA GLY A 77 -2.64 -6.35 7.16
C GLY A 77 -3.72 -5.50 6.50
N VAL A 78 -4.00 -4.30 7.02
CA VAL A 78 -5.02 -3.43 6.43
C VAL A 78 -4.58 -2.93 5.05
N ALA A 79 -3.28 -2.64 4.86
CA ALA A 79 -2.74 -2.29 3.55
C ALA A 79 -2.94 -3.41 2.51
N VAL A 80 -2.68 -4.67 2.92
CA VAL A 80 -2.93 -5.84 2.06
C VAL A 80 -4.42 -5.96 1.74
N PHE A 81 -5.30 -5.76 2.72
CA PHE A 81 -6.74 -5.77 2.49
C PHE A 81 -7.19 -4.71 1.47
N LEU A 82 -6.58 -3.53 1.48
CA LEU A 82 -6.93 -2.45 0.54
C LEU A 82 -6.51 -2.75 -0.90
N HIS A 83 -5.39 -3.43 -1.12
CA HIS A 83 -4.92 -3.77 -2.48
C HIS A 83 -5.41 -5.12 -3.00
N SER A 84 -5.63 -6.10 -2.12
CA SER A 84 -5.80 -7.49 -2.52
C SER A 84 -7.25 -7.96 -2.26
N PRO A 85 -8.13 -7.99 -3.28
CA PRO A 85 -9.49 -8.49 -3.15
C PRO A 85 -9.58 -9.90 -2.54
N SER A 86 -8.59 -10.75 -2.82
CA SER A 86 -8.51 -12.11 -2.28
C SER A 86 -8.32 -12.15 -0.76
N ALA A 87 -7.92 -11.06 -0.11
CA ALA A 87 -7.90 -10.96 1.36
C ALA A 87 -9.30 -11.11 1.99
N SER A 88 -10.38 -10.90 1.23
CA SER A 88 -11.76 -11.17 1.68
C SER A 88 -12.18 -12.63 1.49
N HIS A 89 -11.36 -13.45 0.85
CA HIS A 89 -11.66 -14.84 0.58
C HIS A 89 -11.67 -15.67 1.87
N ARG A 90 -12.57 -16.65 1.98
CA ARG A 90 -12.73 -17.49 3.19
C ARG A 90 -11.43 -18.12 3.71
N ALA A 91 -10.49 -18.41 2.81
CA ALA A 91 -9.20 -19.02 3.10
C ALA A 91 -8.12 -18.02 3.56
N LEU A 92 -8.28 -16.73 3.27
CA LEU A 92 -7.29 -15.67 3.53
C LEU A 92 -7.82 -14.54 4.44
N GLN A 93 -9.12 -14.54 4.75
CA GLN A 93 -9.73 -13.58 5.66
C GLN A 93 -9.15 -13.69 7.07
N ARG A 94 -9.01 -12.55 7.73
CA ARG A 94 -8.49 -12.43 9.10
C ARG A 94 -9.11 -11.26 9.82
N VAL A 95 -8.95 -11.24 11.14
CA VAL A 95 -9.32 -10.09 11.97
C VAL A 95 -8.18 -9.07 11.98
N TYR A 96 -8.54 -7.80 11.83
CA TYR A 96 -7.63 -6.66 11.95
C TYR A 96 -7.93 -5.97 13.29
N ARG A 97 -6.90 -5.79 14.13
CA ARG A 97 -7.05 -5.22 15.49
C ARG A 97 -6.33 -3.88 15.64
N ASP A 98 -5.27 -3.73 14.87
CA ASP A 98 -4.33 -2.61 14.85
C ASP A 98 -4.17 -2.11 13.42
N ALA A 99 -3.59 -0.92 13.29
CA ALA A 99 -3.10 -0.42 12.02
C ALA A 99 -1.74 0.26 12.20
N ASP A 100 -0.88 0.01 11.22
CA ASP A 100 0.47 0.54 11.14
C ASP A 100 0.53 1.49 9.95
N PHE A 101 1.11 2.66 10.16
CA PHE A 101 1.38 3.63 9.13
C PHE A 101 2.87 3.92 9.03
N VAL A 102 3.24 4.51 7.91
CA VAL A 102 4.54 5.12 7.70
C VAL A 102 4.36 6.54 7.19
N GLY A 103 5.12 7.46 7.76
CA GLY A 103 5.19 8.85 7.33
C GLY A 103 6.62 9.36 7.30
N LEU A 104 6.79 10.63 6.94
CA LEU A 104 8.10 11.27 6.90
C LEU A 104 8.47 11.88 8.25
N SER A 105 9.69 11.65 8.72
CA SER A 105 10.19 12.26 9.97
C SER A 105 10.16 13.79 9.91
N ALA A 106 10.38 14.35 8.72
CA ALA A 106 10.29 15.78 8.44
C ALA A 106 8.87 16.36 8.69
N GLU A 107 7.84 15.52 8.58
CA GLU A 107 6.43 15.89 8.78
C GLU A 107 5.89 15.48 10.15
N LYS A 108 6.75 15.00 11.06
CA LYS A 108 6.37 14.50 12.39
C LYS A 108 5.36 15.39 13.12
N ARG A 109 5.60 16.71 13.18
CA ARG A 109 4.69 17.65 13.87
C ARG A 109 3.31 17.72 13.21
N ALA A 110 3.26 17.62 11.89
CA ALA A 110 2.01 17.60 11.15
C ALA A 110 1.25 16.27 11.34
N ILE A 111 1.98 15.15 11.43
CA ILE A 111 1.43 13.83 11.78
C ILE A 111 0.84 13.86 13.20
N GLU A 112 1.58 14.38 14.19
CA GLU A 112 1.09 14.50 15.58
C GLU A 112 -0.18 15.36 15.66
N ALA A 113 -0.22 16.49 14.95
CA ALA A 113 -1.39 17.35 14.88
C ALA A 113 -2.58 16.67 14.17
N LEU A 114 -2.32 15.94 13.08
CA LEU A 114 -3.33 15.15 12.37
C LEU A 114 -4.00 14.16 13.32
N PHE A 115 -3.22 13.30 13.99
CA PHE A 115 -3.78 12.29 14.88
C PHE A 115 -4.51 12.91 16.08
N ALA A 116 -3.99 14.00 16.66
CA ALA A 116 -4.67 14.72 17.73
C ALA A 116 -6.05 15.24 17.30
N ASP A 117 -6.16 15.85 16.11
CA ASP A 117 -7.42 16.38 15.59
C ASP A 117 -8.42 15.28 15.21
N LEU A 118 -7.93 14.07 14.90
CA LEU A 118 -8.74 12.89 14.60
C LEU A 118 -9.19 12.13 15.87
N GLY A 119 -8.87 12.64 17.06
CA GLY A 119 -9.34 12.12 18.34
C GLY A 119 -8.37 11.17 19.06
N TYR A 120 -7.14 11.01 18.56
CA TYR A 120 -6.15 10.12 19.15
C TYR A 120 -5.32 10.79 20.25
N GLN A 121 -4.86 9.99 21.21
CA GLN A 121 -3.97 10.42 22.27
C GLN A 121 -2.55 9.95 21.98
N ALA A 122 -1.60 10.88 21.82
CA ALA A 122 -0.20 10.53 21.65
C ALA A 122 0.39 9.97 22.96
N ASP A 123 1.11 8.85 22.88
CA ASP A 123 1.89 8.34 24.02
C ASP A 123 3.12 9.22 24.25
N ARG A 124 3.06 10.07 25.28
CA ARG A 124 4.10 11.07 25.55
C ARG A 124 5.42 10.44 25.96
N GLU A 125 5.40 9.37 26.75
CA GLU A 125 6.61 8.73 27.25
C GLU A 125 7.32 8.02 26.10
N PHE A 126 6.59 7.18 25.36
CA PHE A 126 7.13 6.48 24.20
C PHE A 126 7.62 7.45 23.12
N ASN A 127 6.83 8.45 22.75
CA ASN A 127 7.19 9.37 21.66
C ASN A 127 8.38 10.29 22.03
N THR A 128 8.64 10.50 23.32
CA THR A 128 9.83 11.24 23.77
C THR A 128 11.09 10.39 23.58
N LEU A 129 11.02 9.09 23.89
CA LEU A 129 12.16 8.16 23.80
C LEU A 129 12.41 7.67 22.37
N HIS A 130 11.36 7.32 21.64
CA HIS A 130 11.41 6.61 20.36
C HIS A 130 10.85 7.42 19.18
N GLY A 131 10.27 8.60 19.40
CA GLY A 131 9.58 9.39 18.37
C GLY A 131 10.47 10.00 17.29
N HIS A 132 11.74 9.62 17.21
CA HIS A 132 12.59 9.85 16.04
C HIS A 132 12.48 8.71 15.01
N GLN A 133 11.91 7.56 15.39
CA GLN A 133 11.71 6.37 14.54
C GLN A 133 10.25 5.91 14.50
N ARG A 134 9.50 6.01 15.59
CA ARG A 134 8.13 5.49 15.68
C ARG A 134 7.30 6.34 16.64
N LEU A 135 6.09 6.68 16.24
CA LEU A 135 5.10 7.39 17.05
C LEU A 135 3.97 6.45 17.41
N PHE A 136 3.48 6.54 18.64
CA PHE A 136 2.33 5.81 19.15
C PHE A 136 1.16 6.75 19.42
N PHE A 137 -0.01 6.31 18.97
CA PHE A 137 -1.28 6.96 19.15
C PHE A 137 -2.31 5.96 19.67
N TRP A 138 -3.01 6.33 20.73
CA TRP A 138 -4.05 5.53 21.36
C TRP A 138 -5.43 6.04 20.94
N ASP A 139 -6.28 5.11 20.49
CA ASP A 139 -7.72 5.30 20.29
C ASP A 139 -8.43 4.93 21.60
N PRO A 140 -8.86 5.91 22.42
CA PRO A 140 -9.51 5.63 23.69
C PRO A 140 -10.96 5.12 23.53
N LEU A 141 -11.56 5.24 22.35
CA LEU A 141 -12.95 4.86 22.11
C LEU A 141 -13.07 3.37 21.78
N HIS A 142 -12.13 2.84 20.99
CA HIS A 142 -12.10 1.43 20.59
C HIS A 142 -10.95 0.63 21.22
N GLU A 143 -10.22 1.25 22.16
CA GLU A 143 -9.14 0.64 22.93
C GLU A 143 -8.08 -0.06 22.04
N ARG A 144 -7.57 0.68 21.06
CA ARG A 144 -6.58 0.15 20.10
C ARG A 144 -5.45 1.13 19.82
N GLN A 145 -4.33 0.55 19.43
CA GLN A 145 -3.09 1.26 19.14
C GLN A 145 -2.93 1.49 17.64
N ILE A 146 -2.43 2.68 17.30
CA ILE A 146 -1.95 3.03 15.98
C ILE A 146 -0.46 3.38 16.07
N ASP A 147 0.31 2.75 15.19
CA ASP A 147 1.74 2.98 15.10
C ASP A 147 2.06 3.76 13.82
N VAL A 148 2.92 4.76 13.93
CA VAL A 148 3.45 5.50 12.77
C VAL A 148 4.96 5.41 12.75
N PHE A 149 5.49 4.61 11.83
CA PHE A 149 6.92 4.54 11.55
C PHE A 149 7.36 5.79 10.77
N LEU A 150 8.54 6.32 11.09
CA LEU A 150 9.09 7.51 10.44
C LEU A 150 10.25 7.10 9.54
N ASP A 151 10.11 7.37 8.24
CA ASP A 151 11.07 7.10 7.14
C ASP A 151 11.39 5.62 6.86
N GLN A 152 11.47 4.79 7.90
CA GLN A 152 11.95 3.41 7.85
C GLN A 152 11.12 2.50 8.74
N LEU A 153 10.88 1.27 8.30
CA LEU A 153 10.39 0.19 9.16
C LEU A 153 11.60 -0.54 9.76
N ARG A 154 11.80 -0.41 11.08
CA ARG A 154 12.83 -1.12 11.84
C ARG A 154 12.17 -2.22 12.68
N MET A 155 12.16 -3.43 12.14
CA MET A 155 11.61 -4.62 12.81
C MET A 155 12.69 -5.71 12.82
N CYS A 156 12.38 -6.92 12.36
CA CYS A 156 13.40 -7.96 12.21
C CYS A 156 14.53 -7.54 11.26
N HIS A 157 14.19 -6.73 10.27
CA HIS A 157 15.14 -6.06 9.39
C HIS A 157 14.74 -4.59 9.20
N THR A 158 15.65 -3.78 8.65
CA THR A 158 15.34 -2.39 8.32
C THR A 158 14.94 -2.27 6.85
N LEU A 159 13.80 -1.64 6.59
CA LEU A 159 13.35 -1.27 5.25
C LEU A 159 13.19 0.25 5.16
N ASP A 160 13.90 0.87 4.20
CA ASP A 160 13.88 2.32 3.99
C ASP A 160 12.87 2.71 2.92
N PHE A 161 12.02 3.70 3.23
CA PHE A 161 10.96 4.19 2.36
C PHE A 161 11.15 5.64 1.91
N ARG A 162 12.27 6.28 2.22
CA ARG A 162 12.54 7.66 1.77
C ARG A 162 12.54 7.71 0.23
N GLY A 163 11.74 8.63 -0.33
CA GLY A 163 11.51 8.73 -1.77
C GLY A 163 10.66 7.60 -2.37
N ARG A 164 9.96 6.84 -1.53
CA ARG A 164 9.03 5.77 -1.94
C ARG A 164 7.59 6.01 -1.46
N LEU A 165 7.37 6.84 -0.44
CA LEU A 165 6.04 7.06 0.12
C LEU A 165 5.09 7.76 -0.86
N GLU A 166 5.62 8.47 -1.86
CA GLU A 166 4.83 9.18 -2.87
C GLU A 166 4.41 8.28 -4.05
N ARG A 167 4.82 7.01 -4.06
CA ARG A 167 4.66 6.10 -5.22
C ARG A 167 3.31 5.40 -5.30
N ASP A 168 2.60 5.33 -4.20
CA ASP A 168 1.22 4.88 -4.13
C ASP A 168 0.39 5.93 -3.38
N ARG A 169 -0.93 5.93 -3.57
CA ARG A 169 -1.82 6.91 -2.92
C ARG A 169 -1.98 6.63 -1.44
N TRP A 170 -2.25 5.39 -1.06
CA TRP A 170 -2.74 5.05 0.28
C TRP A 170 -1.86 4.05 1.02
N THR A 171 -1.11 3.22 0.31
CA THR A 171 -0.26 2.21 0.95
C THR A 171 1.22 2.35 0.54
N LEU A 172 2.05 1.40 0.95
CA LEU A 172 3.37 1.24 0.36
C LEU A 172 3.25 0.55 -1.01
N PRO A 173 4.15 0.81 -1.97
CA PRO A 173 4.22 0.00 -3.19
C PRO A 173 4.22 -1.50 -2.88
N LEU A 174 3.56 -2.30 -3.71
CA LEU A 174 3.30 -3.72 -3.44
C LEU A 174 4.57 -4.54 -3.14
N ALA A 175 5.70 -4.20 -3.79
CA ALA A 175 6.99 -4.82 -3.50
C ALA A 175 7.48 -4.54 -2.06
N ASP A 176 7.27 -3.33 -1.55
CA ASP A 176 7.61 -2.98 -0.17
C ASP A 176 6.63 -3.61 0.82
N LEU A 177 5.33 -3.67 0.53
CA LEU A 177 4.36 -4.42 1.34
C LEU A 177 4.76 -5.89 1.46
N LEU A 178 5.11 -6.54 0.35
CA LEU A 178 5.59 -7.92 0.37
C LEU A 178 6.88 -8.06 1.21
N LEU A 179 7.83 -7.13 1.08
CA LEU A 179 9.04 -7.12 1.92
C LEU A 179 8.71 -6.93 3.41
N THR A 180 7.69 -6.15 3.77
CA THR A 180 7.25 -6.03 5.19
C THR A 180 6.78 -7.36 5.77
N LYS A 181 6.27 -8.28 4.94
CA LYS A 181 5.85 -9.62 5.38
C LYS A 181 6.99 -10.63 5.35
N LEU A 182 7.78 -10.62 4.29
CA LEU A 182 8.93 -11.52 4.14
C LEU A 182 10.01 -11.29 5.21
N GLN A 183 10.06 -10.13 5.85
CA GLN A 183 11.06 -9.82 6.87
C GLN A 183 10.78 -10.43 8.25
N ILE A 184 9.58 -10.96 8.51
CA ILE A 184 9.17 -11.35 9.85
C ILE A 184 9.80 -12.71 10.21
N TRP A 185 10.76 -12.76 11.12
CA TRP A 185 11.43 -14.03 11.49
C TRP A 185 10.46 -15.03 12.14
N GLU A 186 9.64 -14.55 13.07
CA GLU A 186 8.61 -15.33 13.76
C GLU A 186 7.24 -15.06 13.11
N ALA A 187 7.17 -15.26 11.79
CA ALA A 187 5.93 -15.09 11.04
C ALA A 187 4.85 -16.05 11.56
N ASN A 188 3.64 -15.51 11.70
CA ASN A 188 2.46 -16.25 12.07
C ASN A 188 1.57 -16.48 10.82
N GLU A 189 0.45 -17.18 10.98
CA GLU A 189 -0.48 -17.45 9.90
C GLU A 189 -1.00 -16.19 9.20
N LYS A 190 -1.32 -15.13 9.94
CA LYS A 190 -1.86 -13.88 9.36
C LYS A 190 -0.86 -13.20 8.43
N ASP A 191 0.44 -13.38 8.66
CA ASP A 191 1.51 -12.87 7.78
C ASP A 191 1.67 -13.73 6.52
N LEU A 192 1.52 -15.05 6.64
CA LEU A 192 1.62 -15.96 5.50
C LEU A 192 0.45 -15.79 4.52
N ILE A 193 -0.79 -15.68 5.02
CA ILE A 193 -1.96 -15.45 4.16
C ILE A 193 -1.93 -14.07 3.49
N ASP A 194 -1.34 -13.06 4.13
CA ASP A 194 -1.11 -11.75 3.51
C ASP A 194 -0.15 -11.87 2.31
N ILE A 195 0.92 -12.69 2.41
CA ILE A 195 1.82 -12.97 1.29
C ILE A 195 1.08 -13.71 0.16
N VAL A 196 0.24 -14.68 0.50
CA VAL A 196 -0.58 -15.42 -0.49
C VAL A 196 -1.50 -14.46 -1.23
N ALA A 197 -2.19 -13.55 -0.53
CA ALA A 197 -3.10 -12.57 -1.14
C ALA A 197 -2.35 -11.63 -2.10
N LEU A 198 -1.24 -11.03 -1.65
CA LEU A 198 -0.42 -10.15 -2.49
C LEU A 198 0.04 -10.85 -3.77
N LEU A 199 0.57 -12.07 -3.64
CA LEU A 199 1.05 -12.85 -4.79
C LEU A 199 -0.10 -13.37 -5.65
N HIS A 200 -1.32 -13.51 -5.14
CA HIS A 200 -2.48 -13.94 -5.92
C HIS A 200 -3.00 -12.81 -6.81
N ASP A 201 -3.18 -11.63 -6.22
CA ASP A 201 -3.88 -10.53 -6.88
C ASP A 201 -2.97 -9.73 -7.81
N HIS A 202 -1.65 -9.69 -7.53
CA HIS A 202 -0.73 -8.83 -8.28
C HIS A 202 0.33 -9.61 -9.05
N PRO A 203 0.56 -9.32 -10.34
CA PRO A 203 1.64 -9.92 -11.12
C PRO A 203 3.03 -9.45 -10.63
N LEU A 204 4.05 -10.26 -10.92
CA LEU A 204 5.44 -9.82 -10.86
C LEU A 204 5.77 -9.03 -12.13
N GLY A 205 6.49 -7.93 -11.99
CA GLY A 205 6.86 -7.10 -13.13
C GLY A 205 7.79 -5.94 -12.78
N TYR A 206 7.67 -4.86 -13.54
CA TYR A 206 8.48 -3.65 -13.37
C TYR A 206 7.56 -2.44 -13.20
N GLY A 207 7.87 -1.60 -12.20
CA GLY A 207 7.01 -0.48 -11.82
C GLY A 207 6.05 -0.86 -10.69
N ASP A 208 5.41 0.17 -10.14
CA ASP A 208 4.61 0.06 -8.91
C ASP A 208 3.09 0.10 -9.16
N GLU A 209 2.65 0.23 -10.43
CA GLU A 209 1.21 0.24 -10.80
C GLU A 209 0.60 -1.17 -10.72
N GLU A 210 -0.07 -1.49 -9.60
CA GLU A 210 -0.74 -2.78 -9.35
C GLU A 210 0.13 -4.00 -9.69
N THR A 211 1.45 -3.83 -9.54
CA THR A 211 2.49 -4.77 -9.92
C THR A 211 3.52 -4.86 -8.79
N ILE A 212 3.95 -6.07 -8.48
CA ILE A 212 5.05 -6.31 -7.56
C ILE A 212 6.37 -6.09 -8.33
N ASP A 213 7.00 -4.93 -8.13
CA ASP A 213 8.30 -4.63 -8.76
C ASP A 213 9.39 -5.60 -8.29
N ILE A 214 9.74 -6.54 -9.16
CA ILE A 214 10.69 -7.61 -8.85
C ILE A 214 12.10 -7.07 -8.56
N ARG A 215 12.47 -5.93 -9.16
CA ARG A 215 13.81 -5.33 -8.99
C ARG A 215 14.00 -4.88 -7.56
N ARG A 216 12.96 -4.31 -6.94
CA ARG A 216 13.02 -3.85 -5.55
C ARG A 216 13.28 -5.02 -4.60
N ILE A 217 12.59 -6.14 -4.78
CA ILE A 217 12.76 -7.32 -3.93
C ILE A 217 14.14 -7.94 -4.15
N VAL A 218 14.55 -8.11 -5.41
CA VAL A 218 15.85 -8.68 -5.76
C VAL A 218 17.00 -7.82 -5.22
N ASP A 219 16.92 -6.49 -5.32
CA ASP A 219 17.93 -5.57 -4.80
C ASP A 219 18.16 -5.75 -3.29
N VAL A 220 17.08 -5.77 -2.50
CA VAL A 220 17.15 -5.98 -1.04
C VAL A 220 17.75 -7.35 -0.72
N LEU A 221 17.21 -8.43 -1.29
CA LEU A 221 17.58 -9.80 -0.94
C LEU A 221 18.94 -10.23 -1.53
N SER A 222 19.44 -9.57 -2.58
CA SER A 222 20.77 -9.85 -3.14
C SER A 222 21.88 -9.02 -2.50
N THR A 223 21.52 -7.96 -1.77
CA THR A 223 22.47 -7.07 -1.10
C THR A 223 22.67 -7.42 0.38
N ASP A 224 21.63 -7.92 1.05
CA ASP A 224 21.66 -8.27 2.46
C ASP A 224 21.34 -9.76 2.70
N TRP A 225 22.29 -10.47 3.32
CA TRP A 225 22.16 -11.89 3.60
C TRP A 225 21.15 -12.19 4.72
N GLY A 226 21.06 -11.33 5.73
CA GLY A 226 20.10 -11.51 6.83
C GLY A 226 18.68 -11.42 6.31
N TRP A 227 18.40 -10.39 5.50
CA TRP A 227 17.14 -10.25 4.77
C TRP A 227 16.83 -11.49 3.92
N TYR A 228 17.78 -11.94 3.09
CA TYR A 228 17.62 -13.14 2.26
C TYR A 228 17.28 -14.37 3.09
N ARG A 229 17.95 -14.59 4.23
CA ARG A 229 17.71 -15.78 5.05
C ARG A 229 16.30 -15.80 5.64
N THR A 230 15.85 -14.69 6.20
CA THR A 230 14.50 -14.60 6.76
C THR A 230 13.44 -14.69 5.66
N ALA A 231 13.65 -14.03 4.52
CA ALA A 231 12.72 -14.13 3.38
C ALA A 231 12.63 -15.56 2.84
N LYS A 232 13.76 -16.30 2.75
CA LYS A 232 13.78 -17.71 2.32
C LYS A 232 12.93 -18.58 3.23
N GLU A 233 13.10 -18.43 4.54
CA GLU A 233 12.32 -19.16 5.55
C GLU A 233 10.82 -18.89 5.37
N ASN A 234 10.43 -17.63 5.17
CA ASN A 234 9.02 -17.29 4.94
C ASN A 234 8.49 -17.80 3.60
N VAL A 235 9.30 -17.83 2.54
CA VAL A 235 8.94 -18.45 1.26
C VAL A 235 8.65 -19.94 1.46
N ASP A 236 9.49 -20.66 2.19
CA ASP A 236 9.27 -22.08 2.50
C ASP A 236 8.01 -22.30 3.35
N ARG A 237 7.74 -21.42 4.33
CA ARG A 237 6.49 -21.46 5.12
C ARG A 237 5.24 -21.19 4.29
N VAL A 238 5.27 -20.20 3.41
CA VAL A 238 4.15 -19.90 2.50
C VAL A 238 3.90 -21.07 1.55
N ARG A 239 4.97 -21.67 1.02
CA ARG A 239 4.86 -22.87 0.18
C ARG A 239 4.17 -24.01 0.93
N THR A 240 4.62 -24.31 2.15
CA THR A 240 4.02 -25.34 3.01
C THR A 240 2.54 -25.04 3.28
N LEU A 241 2.21 -23.80 3.67
CA LEU A 241 0.82 -23.37 3.90
C LEU A 241 -0.07 -23.60 2.68
N ILE A 242 0.38 -23.21 1.48
CA ILE A 242 -0.38 -23.38 0.24
C ILE A 242 -0.64 -24.87 -0.04
N LEU A 243 0.37 -25.72 0.14
CA LEU A 243 0.26 -27.15 -0.15
C LEU A 243 -0.63 -27.86 0.88
N GLU A 244 -0.45 -27.60 2.18
CA GLU A 244 -1.23 -28.23 3.25
C GLU A 244 -2.71 -27.84 3.22
N ARG A 245 -3.03 -26.63 2.74
CA ARG A 245 -4.41 -26.14 2.59
C ARG A 245 -4.99 -26.36 1.20
N GLU A 246 -4.27 -27.05 0.31
CA GLU A 246 -4.69 -27.32 -1.07
C GLU A 246 -5.08 -26.04 -1.84
N LEU A 247 -4.39 -24.92 -1.56
CA LEU A 247 -4.70 -23.61 -2.15
C LEU A 247 -4.13 -23.43 -3.56
N ALA A 248 -3.30 -24.35 -4.04
CA ALA A 248 -2.61 -24.21 -5.32
C ALA A 248 -3.56 -24.18 -6.54
N ASP A 249 -4.72 -24.82 -6.43
CA ASP A 249 -5.73 -24.84 -7.49
C ASP A 249 -6.60 -23.57 -7.51
N GLU A 250 -6.78 -22.93 -6.36
CA GLU A 250 -7.58 -21.70 -6.21
C GLU A 250 -6.71 -20.44 -6.37
N PHE A 251 -5.41 -20.53 -6.08
CA PHE A 251 -4.50 -19.38 -6.03
C PHE A 251 -3.25 -19.56 -6.89
N VAL A 252 -2.99 -18.59 -7.79
CA VAL A 252 -1.74 -18.53 -8.58
C VAL A 252 -0.48 -18.19 -7.77
N SER A 253 -0.61 -17.95 -6.46
CA SER A 253 0.45 -17.45 -5.58
C SER A 253 1.65 -18.38 -5.50
N LEU A 254 1.47 -19.70 -5.54
CA LEU A 254 2.59 -20.65 -5.50
C LEU A 254 3.52 -20.48 -6.70
N ARG A 255 2.95 -20.40 -7.91
CA ARG A 255 3.72 -20.20 -9.14
C ARG A 255 4.51 -18.88 -9.10
N ARG A 256 3.88 -17.79 -8.66
CA ARG A 256 4.53 -16.48 -8.54
C ARG A 256 5.57 -16.45 -7.42
N LEU A 257 5.34 -17.15 -6.32
CA LEU A 257 6.34 -17.33 -5.26
C LEU A 257 7.60 -18.02 -5.79
N GLU A 258 7.43 -19.10 -6.56
CA GLU A 258 8.53 -19.83 -7.20
C GLU A 258 9.26 -18.98 -8.25
N GLU A 259 8.54 -18.21 -9.05
CA GLU A 259 9.10 -17.26 -10.02
C GLU A 259 9.93 -16.16 -9.33
N LEU A 260 9.37 -15.52 -8.29
CA LEU A 260 10.06 -14.52 -7.49
C LEU A 260 11.33 -15.09 -6.87
N TRP A 261 11.22 -16.27 -6.25
CA TRP A 261 12.36 -16.88 -5.57
C TRP A 261 13.46 -17.28 -6.55
N ARG A 262 13.10 -17.75 -7.74
CA ARG A 262 14.06 -18.02 -8.81
C ARG A 262 14.83 -16.76 -9.22
N ALA A 263 14.15 -15.63 -9.40
CA ALA A 263 14.82 -14.37 -9.73
C ALA A 263 15.79 -13.92 -8.63
N VAL A 264 15.41 -14.10 -7.35
CA VAL A 264 16.29 -13.81 -6.21
C VAL A 264 17.52 -14.70 -6.22
N GLU A 265 17.39 -16.01 -6.48
CA GLU A 265 18.51 -16.95 -6.52
C GLU A 265 19.48 -16.63 -7.67
N GLU A 266 18.96 -16.36 -8.87
CA GLU A 266 19.75 -16.07 -10.08
C GLU A 266 20.50 -14.73 -10.01
N ALA A 267 20.03 -13.77 -9.21
CA ALA A 267 20.64 -12.46 -9.10
C ALA A 267 22.07 -12.50 -8.50
N PRO A 268 23.02 -11.71 -9.02
CA PRO A 268 24.38 -11.65 -8.48
C PRO A 268 24.36 -11.07 -7.06
N LYS A 269 24.92 -11.82 -6.10
CA LYS A 269 24.99 -11.36 -4.70
C LYS A 269 26.12 -10.36 -4.47
N SER A 270 25.85 -9.34 -3.67
CA SER A 270 26.84 -8.32 -3.30
C SER A 270 28.04 -8.95 -2.56
N ARG A 271 29.17 -8.23 -2.51
CA ARG A 271 30.34 -8.69 -1.73
C ARG A 271 30.01 -8.78 -0.24
N ALA A 272 29.29 -7.80 0.30
CA ALA A 272 28.85 -7.78 1.69
C ALA A 272 27.95 -8.98 2.03
N TRP A 273 27.00 -9.29 1.14
CA TRP A 273 26.15 -10.47 1.24
C TRP A 273 26.99 -11.75 1.34
N LYS A 274 27.96 -11.94 0.43
CA LYS A 274 28.83 -13.14 0.40
C LYS A 274 29.67 -13.27 1.66
N LEU A 275 30.22 -12.16 2.16
CA LEU A 275 30.96 -12.14 3.42
C LEU A 275 30.07 -12.54 4.61
N ARG A 276 28.87 -11.97 4.70
CA ARG A 276 27.90 -12.29 5.76
C ARG A 276 27.40 -13.73 5.68
N ALA A 277 27.27 -14.28 4.48
CA ALA A 277 26.90 -15.67 4.24
C ALA A 277 27.92 -16.67 4.79
N MET A 278 29.23 -16.37 4.70
CA MET A 278 30.28 -17.22 5.29
C MET A 278 30.19 -17.29 6.82
N ILE A 279 29.73 -16.22 7.47
CA ILE A 279 29.45 -16.24 8.91
C ILE A 279 28.29 -17.19 9.19
N GLY A 280 27.25 -17.11 8.35
CA GLY A 280 26.07 -17.95 8.44
C GLY A 280 25.22 -17.64 9.68
N GLU A 281 24.46 -18.63 10.12
CA GLU A 281 23.50 -18.51 11.22
C GLU A 281 24.18 -18.52 12.61
N ARG A 282 25.51 -18.72 12.65
CA ARG A 282 26.33 -18.68 13.88
C ARG A 282 26.27 -17.34 14.62
N LYS A 283 25.97 -16.26 13.89
CA LYS A 283 25.61 -14.96 14.47
C LYS A 283 24.18 -14.66 14.11
N ARG A 284 23.41 -14.17 15.09
CA ARG A 284 22.05 -13.63 14.87
C ARG A 284 22.09 -12.60 13.72
N TRP A 285 21.08 -12.62 12.87
CA TRP A 285 21.00 -11.81 11.65
C TRP A 285 19.73 -10.98 11.54
N TYR A 286 18.87 -11.06 12.55
CA TYR A 286 17.61 -10.35 12.66
C TYR A 286 17.52 -9.74 14.07
N GLU A 287 16.72 -8.70 14.19
CA GLU A 287 16.31 -8.12 15.46
C GLU A 287 14.92 -8.66 15.86
N LEU A 288 14.55 -8.56 17.13
CA LEU A 288 13.17 -8.76 17.53
C LEU A 288 12.60 -7.38 17.88
N PRO A 289 11.39 -7.03 17.41
CA PRO A 289 10.76 -5.79 17.82
C PRO A 289 10.69 -5.72 19.35
N GLU A 290 10.94 -4.54 19.92
CA GLU A 290 10.73 -4.32 21.35
C GLU A 290 9.27 -4.63 21.70
N GLU A 291 9.05 -5.47 22.71
CA GLU A 291 7.71 -5.70 23.25
C GLU A 291 7.21 -4.38 23.84
N VAL A 292 6.26 -3.75 23.16
CA VAL A 292 5.51 -2.62 23.74
C VAL A 292 4.73 -3.21 24.91
N ARG A 293 5.13 -2.83 26.13
CA ARG A 293 4.42 -3.26 27.36
C ARG A 293 2.96 -2.88 27.22
N ARG A 294 2.10 -3.91 27.18
CA ARG A 294 0.67 -3.77 27.36
C ARG A 294 0.43 -4.00 28.85
N ASP A 295 0.41 -2.91 29.62
CA ASP A 295 -0.07 -2.92 31.01
C ASP A 295 -1.60 -3.02 31.04
#